data_AF-A0AA91GFV0-F1
#
_entry.id   AF-A0AA91GFV0-F1
#
_cell.length_a   1.000
_cell.length_b   1.000
_cell.length_c   1.000
_cell.angle_alpha   90.00
_cell.angle_beta   90.00
_cell.angle_gamma   90.00
#
_symmetry.space_group_name_H-M   'P 1'
#
loop_
_entity.id
_entity.type
_entity.pdbx_description
1 polymer ?
#
loop_
_entity_poly.entity_id
_entity_poly.type
_entity_poly.pdbx_seq_one_letter_code
_entity_poly.pdbx_strand_id
1 'polypeptide(L)'
;MDLDSGERPEIEDTVELLCEQIETLKQLLQYKQLEIEEIKQELRYTNEDLCAALNSPWLTLDQAKQLVKQILVSKKPVGETLAKLLSAIYNLPVKPSELEQIHNSHCIKPLTSEPNNCISTNFEALKTKITEVKKQGAEVRAKSRILREYSQGIQAQSREVKAQLNEVGIQFVGSQASFMSRQAKFNQTKAESHSSG
;
A
#
# COMPACT_ATOMS: atom_id res chain seq x y z
N MET A 1 -1.63 -2.57 -55.30
CA MET A 1 -2.21 -2.61 -53.95
C MET A 1 -1.04 -2.75 -53.03
N ASP A 2 -0.68 -1.70 -52.29
CA ASP A 2 0.25 -1.74 -51.16
C ASP A 2 0.09 -0.41 -50.40
N LEU A 3 -0.91 -0.36 -49.54
CA LEU A 3 -1.14 0.69 -48.55
C LEU A 3 -1.35 -0.03 -47.23
N ASP A 4 -0.30 -0.45 -46.52
CA ASP A 4 -0.47 -0.98 -45.15
C ASP A 4 0.79 -1.06 -44.26
N SER A 5 1.94 -0.48 -44.63
CA SER A 5 3.16 -0.63 -43.81
C SER A 5 3.41 0.51 -42.81
N GLY A 6 2.66 1.61 -42.89
CA GLY A 6 2.85 2.81 -42.06
C GLY A 6 1.97 2.87 -40.80
N GLU A 7 0.76 2.31 -40.84
CA GLU A 7 -0.18 2.33 -39.71
C GLU A 7 0.05 1.17 -38.72
N ARG A 8 0.56 0.02 -39.19
CA ARG A 8 0.84 -1.15 -38.35
C ARG A 8 1.82 -0.88 -37.19
N PRO A 9 2.95 -0.14 -37.37
CA PRO A 9 3.89 0.13 -36.28
C PRO A 9 3.30 1.03 -35.18
N GLU A 10 2.48 2.02 -35.54
CA GLU A 10 1.85 2.93 -34.57
C GLU A 10 0.76 2.23 -33.75
N ILE A 11 0.03 1.31 -34.38
CA ILE A 11 -0.96 0.46 -33.70
C ILE A 11 -0.26 -0.50 -32.75
N GLU A 12 0.83 -1.15 -33.16
CA GLU A 12 1.63 -2.04 -32.31
C GLU A 12 2.19 -1.31 -31.09
N ASP A 13 2.75 -0.11 -31.26
CA ASP A 13 3.26 0.73 -30.18
C ASP A 13 2.15 1.15 -29.18
N THR A 14 0.97 1.47 -29.69
CA THR A 14 -0.18 1.84 -28.85
C THR A 14 -0.69 0.63 -28.06
N VAL A 15 -0.72 -0.55 -28.67
CA VAL A 15 -1.10 -1.80 -28.02
C VAL A 15 -0.11 -2.17 -26.92
N GLU A 16 1.19 -2.01 -27.14
CA GLU A 16 2.22 -2.29 -26.13
C GLU A 16 2.07 -1.37 -24.90
N LEU A 17 1.91 -0.06 -25.12
CA LEU A 17 1.69 0.90 -24.04
C LEU A 17 0.41 0.59 -23.24
N LEU A 18 -0.68 0.26 -23.93
CA LEU A 18 -1.94 -0.10 -23.29
C LEU A 18 -1.80 -1.40 -22.48
N CYS A 19 -1.05 -2.38 -22.97
CA CYS A 19 -0.75 -3.61 -22.24
C CYS A 19 0.00 -3.31 -20.93
N GLU A 20 1.05 -2.48 -20.96
CA GLU A 20 1.79 -2.07 -19.76
C GLU A 20 0.90 -1.33 -18.74
N GLN A 21 0.01 -0.46 -19.22
CA GLN A 21 -0.95 0.26 -18.38
C GLN A 21 -1.95 -0.70 -17.73
N ILE A 22 -2.48 -1.66 -18.49
CA ILE A 22 -3.38 -2.70 -17.99
C ILE A 22 -2.67 -3.54 -16.93
N GLU A 23 -1.42 -3.95 -17.16
CA GLU A 23 -0.62 -4.73 -16.21
C GLU A 23 -0.41 -3.96 -14.90
N THR A 24 -0.06 -2.69 -15.00
CA THR A 24 0.11 -1.79 -13.84
C THR A 24 -1.20 -1.64 -13.06
N LEU A 25 -2.32 -1.44 -13.75
CA LEU A 25 -3.64 -1.30 -13.13
C LEU A 25 -4.08 -2.60 -12.45
N LYS A 26 -3.80 -3.77 -13.04
CA LYS A 26 -4.06 -5.07 -12.42
C LYS A 26 -3.30 -5.23 -11.11
N GLN A 27 -2.01 -4.89 -11.09
CA GLN A 27 -1.19 -4.95 -9.88
C GLN A 27 -1.70 -4.00 -8.80
N LEU A 28 -2.07 -2.77 -9.17
CA LEU A 28 -2.65 -1.79 -8.24
C LEU A 28 -3.99 -2.28 -7.67
N LEU A 29 -4.84 -2.87 -8.51
CA LEU A 29 -6.12 -3.45 -8.10
C LEU A 29 -5.91 -4.59 -7.11
N GLN A 30 -4.97 -5.49 -7.37
CA GLN A 30 -4.62 -6.59 -6.46
C GLN A 30 -4.13 -6.06 -5.11
N TYR A 31 -3.24 -5.07 -5.12
CA TYR A 31 -2.76 -4.43 -3.88
C TYR A 31 -3.90 -3.79 -3.08
N LYS A 32 -4.78 -3.04 -3.75
CA LYS A 32 -5.94 -2.41 -3.11
C LYS A 32 -6.94 -3.43 -2.57
N GLN A 33 -7.12 -4.56 -3.26
CA GLN A 33 -7.96 -5.65 -2.79
C GLN A 33 -7.39 -6.28 -1.51
N LEU A 34 -6.07 -6.47 -1.44
CA LEU A 34 -5.40 -6.97 -0.23
C LEU A 34 -5.58 -6.01 0.95
N GLU A 35 -5.34 -4.72 0.73
CA GLU A 35 -5.52 -3.66 1.75
C GLU A 35 -6.95 -3.64 2.31
N ILE A 36 -7.96 -3.79 1.44
CA ILE A 36 -9.37 -3.88 1.86
C ILE A 36 -9.63 -5.12 2.73
N GLU A 37 -9.08 -6.28 2.37
CA GLU A 37 -9.30 -7.50 3.14
C GLU A 37 -8.60 -7.45 4.51
N GLU A 38 -7.41 -6.85 4.60
CA GLU A 38 -6.73 -6.59 5.87
C GLU A 38 -7.57 -5.69 6.78
N ILE A 39 -8.06 -4.57 6.26
CA ILE A 39 -8.91 -3.62 7.01
C ILE A 39 -10.21 -4.28 7.47
N LYS A 40 -10.85 -5.07 6.59
CA LYS A 40 -12.06 -5.82 6.97
C LYS A 40 -11.79 -6.81 8.09
N GLN A 41 -10.63 -7.47 8.07
CA GLN A 41 -10.26 -8.42 9.10
C GLN A 41 -10.00 -7.71 10.45
N GLU A 42 -9.28 -6.59 10.44
CA GLU A 42 -9.05 -5.77 11.63
C GLU A 42 -10.37 -5.23 12.21
N LEU A 43 -11.28 -4.77 11.36
CA LEU A 43 -12.61 -4.33 11.77
C LEU A 43 -13.43 -5.46 12.39
N ARG A 44 -13.37 -6.68 11.83
CA ARG A 44 -14.03 -7.86 12.40
C ARG A 44 -13.50 -8.14 13.81
N TYR A 45 -12.18 -8.24 13.99
CA TYR A 45 -11.58 -8.51 15.29
C TYR A 45 -11.90 -7.43 16.32
N THR A 46 -11.80 -6.16 15.94
CA THR A 46 -12.12 -5.03 16.84
C THR A 46 -13.58 -5.06 17.24
N ASN A 47 -14.49 -5.41 16.32
CA ASN A 47 -15.90 -5.52 16.63
C ASN A 47 -16.21 -6.72 17.53
N GLU A 48 -15.52 -7.86 17.33
CA GLU A 48 -15.60 -9.02 18.23
C GLU A 48 -15.13 -8.66 19.65
N ASP A 49 -14.00 -7.96 19.78
CA ASP A 49 -13.48 -7.48 21.07
C ASP A 49 -14.45 -6.51 21.76
N LEU A 50 -15.02 -5.57 21.00
CA LEU A 50 -16.03 -4.64 21.51
C LEU A 50 -17.29 -5.36 21.97
N CYS A 51 -17.79 -6.31 21.17
CA CYS A 51 -18.93 -7.15 21.54
C CYS A 51 -18.63 -7.98 22.79
N ALA A 52 -17.43 -8.55 22.92
CA ALA A 52 -17.03 -9.28 24.11
C ALA A 52 -16.98 -8.37 25.36
N ALA A 53 -16.46 -7.15 25.22
CA ALA A 53 -16.41 -6.16 26.30
C ALA A 53 -17.83 -5.68 26.73
N LEU A 54 -18.71 -5.43 25.76
CA LEU A 54 -20.10 -5.01 26.00
C LEU A 54 -20.95 -6.14 26.58
N ASN A 55 -20.80 -7.36 26.07
CA ASN A 55 -21.51 -8.55 26.54
C ASN A 55 -20.85 -9.19 27.77
N SER A 56 -19.85 -8.54 28.37
CA SER A 56 -19.32 -8.91 29.67
C SER A 56 -20.46 -8.99 30.71
N PRO A 57 -20.38 -9.83 31.74
CA PRO A 57 -21.48 -10.04 32.67
C PRO A 57 -21.65 -8.83 33.61
N TRP A 58 -22.22 -7.73 33.10
CA TRP A 58 -22.66 -6.60 33.89
C TRP A 58 -23.96 -6.96 34.61
N LEU A 59 -24.16 -6.40 35.80
CA LEU A 59 -25.47 -6.49 36.45
C LEU A 59 -26.53 -5.81 35.59
N THR A 60 -27.65 -6.50 35.35
CA THR A 60 -28.84 -5.87 34.80
C THR A 60 -29.34 -4.78 35.77
N LEU A 61 -30.08 -3.80 35.25
CA LEU A 61 -30.60 -2.69 36.06
C LEU A 61 -31.40 -3.17 37.27
N ASP A 62 -32.18 -4.24 37.14
CA ASP A 62 -32.98 -4.77 38.24
C ASP A 62 -32.13 -5.50 39.29
N GLN A 63 -31.11 -6.25 38.86
CA GLN A 63 -30.14 -6.84 39.79
C GLN A 63 -29.34 -5.75 40.52
N ALA A 64 -28.95 -4.68 39.82
CA ALA A 64 -28.29 -3.53 40.43
C ALA A 64 -29.19 -2.83 41.46
N LYS A 65 -30.47 -2.58 41.14
CA LYS A 65 -31.45 -2.04 42.09
C LYS A 65 -31.61 -2.94 43.33
N GLN A 66 -31.66 -4.25 43.13
CA GLN A 66 -31.80 -5.22 44.22
C GLN A 66 -30.54 -5.25 45.10
N LEU A 67 -29.36 -5.19 44.50
CA LEU A 67 -28.08 -5.07 45.21
C LEU A 67 -28.04 -3.80 46.07
N VAL A 68 -28.44 -2.65 45.51
CA VAL A 68 -28.49 -1.37 46.24
C VAL A 68 -29.49 -1.44 47.40
N LYS A 69 -30.68 -2.03 47.20
CA LYS A 69 -31.64 -2.26 48.29
C LYS A 69 -31.05 -3.13 49.40
N GLN A 70 -30.37 -4.22 49.06
CA GLN A 70 -29.69 -5.08 50.05
C GLN A 70 -28.61 -4.31 50.82
N ILE A 71 -27.84 -3.48 50.12
CA ILE A 71 -26.81 -2.61 50.69
C ILE A 71 -27.43 -1.64 51.70
N LEU A 72 -28.51 -0.94 51.31
CA LEU A 72 -29.18 0.07 52.14
C LEU A 72 -29.80 -0.52 53.41
N VAL A 73 -30.27 -1.77 53.35
CA VAL A 73 -30.84 -2.47 54.52
C VAL A 73 -29.74 -3.08 55.40
N SER A 74 -28.57 -3.37 54.84
CA SER A 74 -27.48 -4.00 55.60
C SER A 74 -26.80 -3.02 56.54
N LYS A 75 -26.69 -3.38 57.83
CA LYS A 75 -25.90 -2.64 58.83
C LYS A 75 -24.38 -2.89 58.69
N LYS A 76 -23.90 -3.16 57.48
CA LYS A 76 -22.51 -3.51 57.23
C LYS A 76 -21.62 -2.26 57.27
N PRO A 77 -20.36 -2.40 57.70
CA PRO A 77 -19.41 -1.30 57.64
C PRO A 77 -19.23 -0.83 56.20
N VAL A 78 -19.05 0.49 56.02
CA VAL A 78 -19.05 1.18 54.72
C VAL A 78 -18.05 0.55 53.73
N GLY A 79 -16.86 0.15 54.19
CA GLY A 79 -15.84 -0.50 53.36
C GLY A 79 -16.31 -1.83 52.75
N GLU A 80 -17.06 -2.65 53.49
CA GLU A 80 -17.63 -3.89 52.95
C GLU A 80 -18.71 -3.62 51.91
N THR A 81 -19.52 -2.60 52.17
CA THR A 81 -20.61 -2.17 51.29
C THR A 81 -20.08 -1.65 49.96
N LEU A 82 -19.04 -0.81 50.00
CA LEU A 82 -18.36 -0.27 48.83
C LEU A 82 -17.60 -1.35 48.05
N ALA A 83 -16.91 -2.26 48.75
CA ALA A 83 -16.23 -3.38 48.11
C ALA A 83 -17.22 -4.26 47.35
N LYS A 84 -18.37 -4.57 47.96
CA LYS A 84 -19.43 -5.34 47.31
C LYS A 84 -20.01 -4.62 46.09
N LEU A 85 -20.18 -3.30 46.16
CA LEU A 85 -20.67 -2.49 45.03
C LEU A 85 -19.66 -2.42 43.89
N LEU A 86 -18.39 -2.14 44.17
CA LEU A 86 -17.33 -2.09 43.16
C LEU A 86 -17.11 -3.45 42.50
N SER A 87 -17.20 -4.53 43.29
CA SER A 87 -17.10 -5.88 42.75
C SER A 87 -18.24 -6.20 41.79
N ALA A 88 -19.43 -5.70 42.09
CA ALA A 88 -20.61 -5.80 41.25
C ALA A 88 -20.51 -4.97 39.96
N ILE A 89 -19.89 -3.79 40.00
CA ILE A 89 -19.73 -2.90 38.84
C ILE A 89 -18.67 -3.45 37.88
N TYR A 90 -17.49 -3.80 38.38
CA TYR A 90 -16.36 -4.21 37.54
C TYR A 90 -16.27 -5.73 37.35
N ASN A 91 -17.18 -6.48 37.96
CA ASN A 91 -17.18 -7.94 37.98
C ASN A 91 -15.84 -8.55 38.45
N LEU A 92 -15.15 -7.82 39.33
CA LEU A 92 -13.83 -8.14 39.87
C LEU A 92 -13.90 -8.16 41.39
N PRO A 93 -13.35 -9.16 42.09
CA PRO A 93 -13.42 -9.22 43.54
C PRO A 93 -12.57 -8.10 44.16
N VAL A 94 -13.22 -7.16 44.84
CA VAL A 94 -12.59 -6.08 45.62
C VAL A 94 -12.63 -6.44 47.09
N LYS A 95 -11.49 -6.36 47.79
CA LYS A 95 -11.45 -6.60 49.23
C LYS A 95 -11.75 -5.31 50.01
N PRO A 96 -12.52 -5.37 51.10
CA PRO A 96 -12.78 -4.19 51.94
C PRO A 96 -11.50 -3.53 52.48
N SER A 97 -10.44 -4.32 52.69
CA SER A 97 -9.12 -3.86 53.13
C SER A 97 -8.39 -3.00 52.10
N GLU A 98 -8.75 -3.07 50.81
CA GLU A 98 -8.17 -2.23 49.75
C GLU A 98 -8.81 -0.82 49.74
N LEU A 99 -9.94 -0.65 50.43
CA LEU A 99 -10.69 0.60 50.53
C LEU A 99 -10.36 1.31 51.84
N GLU A 100 -9.07 1.58 52.06
CA GLU A 100 -8.63 2.32 53.24
C GLU A 100 -9.36 3.65 53.36
N GLN A 101 -9.84 3.95 54.57
CA GLN A 101 -10.53 5.18 54.86
C GLN A 101 -9.51 6.32 54.83
N ILE A 102 -9.46 7.05 53.71
CA ILE A 102 -8.58 8.20 53.59
C ILE A 102 -9.08 9.26 54.58
N HIS A 103 -8.38 9.48 55.69
CA HIS A 103 -8.65 10.62 56.55
C HIS A 103 -8.44 11.90 55.74
N ASN A 104 -9.40 12.84 55.84
CA ASN A 104 -9.52 14.10 55.10
C ASN A 104 -8.28 15.03 55.12
N SER A 105 -7.17 14.64 55.76
CA SER A 105 -5.90 15.36 55.77
C SER A 105 -4.94 14.94 54.66
N HIS A 106 -5.19 13.83 53.97
CA HIS A 106 -4.32 13.39 52.88
C HIS A 106 -4.99 13.73 51.56
N CYS A 107 -4.64 14.89 51.01
CA CYS A 107 -4.73 15.12 49.57
C CYS A 107 -4.20 13.86 48.89
N ILE A 108 -5.06 13.22 48.10
CA ILE A 108 -4.68 12.15 47.20
C ILE A 108 -3.56 12.73 46.32
N LYS A 109 -2.31 12.49 46.68
CA LYS A 109 -1.25 12.49 45.68
C LYS A 109 -1.66 11.35 44.76
N PRO A 110 -1.85 11.61 43.45
CA PRO A 110 -2.12 10.54 42.51
C PRO A 110 -1.11 9.44 42.79
N LEU A 111 -1.58 8.21 42.94
CA LEU A 111 -0.68 7.07 42.96
C LEU A 111 -0.01 7.07 41.59
N THR A 112 1.13 7.76 41.49
CA THR A 112 2.09 7.65 40.40
C THR A 112 2.75 6.29 40.58
N SER A 113 1.98 5.21 40.46
CA SER A 113 2.48 4.07 39.73
C SER A 113 2.94 4.67 38.42
N GLU A 114 4.25 4.77 38.20
CA GLU A 114 4.80 5.15 36.90
C GLU A 114 3.96 4.42 35.85
N PRO A 115 3.20 5.14 35.00
CA PRO A 115 2.37 4.50 34.01
C PRO A 115 3.36 3.81 33.10
N ASN A 116 3.44 2.46 33.19
CA ASN A 116 4.36 1.58 32.48
C ASN A 116 5.08 2.29 31.33
N ASN A 117 6.21 2.94 31.67
CA ASN A 117 6.90 3.85 30.75
C ASN A 117 7.26 3.12 29.44
N CYS A 118 7.35 1.79 29.50
CA CYS A 118 7.52 0.87 28.38
C CYS A 118 6.44 1.03 27.28
N ILE A 119 5.15 1.16 27.60
CA ILE A 119 4.10 1.22 26.56
C ILE A 119 4.12 2.58 25.85
N SER A 120 4.25 3.67 26.62
CA SER A 120 4.30 5.02 26.04
C SER A 120 5.56 5.25 25.20
N THR A 121 6.71 4.74 25.66
CA THR A 121 7.97 4.80 24.91
C THR A 121 7.93 3.93 23.66
N ASN A 122 7.35 2.73 23.72
CA ASN A 122 7.18 1.87 22.54
C ASN A 122 6.25 2.50 21.50
N PHE A 123 5.17 3.17 21.93
CA PHE A 123 4.25 3.86 21.03
C PHE A 123 4.93 5.03 20.31
N GLU A 124 5.69 5.87 21.03
CA GLU A 124 6.43 6.97 20.41
C GLU A 124 7.57 6.48 19.51
N ALA A 125 8.25 5.38 19.88
CA ALA A 125 9.24 4.73 19.03
C ALA A 125 8.61 4.18 17.74
N LEU A 126 7.42 3.56 17.83
CA LEU A 126 6.67 3.07 16.69
C LEU A 126 6.23 4.22 15.76
N LYS A 127 5.70 5.29 16.33
CA LYS A 127 5.30 6.51 15.60
C LYS A 127 6.48 7.10 14.83
N THR A 128 7.65 7.17 15.47
CA THR A 128 8.90 7.64 14.84
C THR A 128 9.30 6.72 13.68
N LYS A 129 9.26 5.40 13.86
CA LYS A 129 9.55 4.44 12.80
C LYS A 129 8.57 4.57 11.62
N ILE A 130 7.28 4.76 11.88
CA ILE A 130 6.27 4.97 10.84
C ILE A 130 6.57 6.24 10.04
N THR A 131 6.96 7.33 10.69
CA THR A 131 7.32 8.57 9.98
C THR A 131 8.56 8.41 9.10
N GLU A 132 9.55 7.65 9.58
CA GLU A 132 10.76 7.35 8.80
C GLU A 132 10.45 6.45 7.60
N VAL A 133 9.65 5.40 7.76
CA VAL A 133 9.20 4.54 6.66
C VAL A 133 8.42 5.33 5.62
N LYS A 134 7.54 6.26 6.04
CA LYS A 134 6.81 7.14 5.12
C LYS A 134 7.74 8.03 4.32
N LYS A 135 8.79 8.57 4.95
CA LYS A 135 9.82 9.39 4.29
C LYS A 135 10.61 8.56 3.27
N GLN A 136 11.07 7.37 3.65
CA GLN A 136 11.77 6.46 2.74
C GLN A 136 10.88 6.04 1.56
N GLY A 137 9.60 5.76 1.81
CA GLY A 137 8.62 5.46 0.76
C GLY A 137 8.37 6.65 -0.19
N ALA A 138 8.47 7.89 0.28
CA ALA A 138 8.42 9.06 -0.59
C ALA A 138 9.69 9.19 -1.45
N GLU A 139 10.86 8.94 -0.87
CA GLU A 139 12.15 8.97 -1.59
C GLU A 139 12.23 7.89 -2.67
N VAL A 140 11.83 6.65 -2.36
CA VAL A 140 11.77 5.55 -3.33
C VAL A 140 10.82 5.88 -4.49
N ARG A 141 9.66 6.49 -4.20
CA ARG A 141 8.73 6.95 -5.25
C ARG A 141 9.35 8.02 -6.15
N ALA A 142 10.11 8.96 -5.59
CA ALA A 142 10.81 9.96 -6.38
C ALA A 142 11.88 9.32 -7.28
N LYS A 143 12.70 8.41 -6.74
CA LYS A 143 13.72 7.67 -7.51
C LYS A 143 13.09 6.82 -8.63
N SER A 144 11.97 6.15 -8.34
CA SER A 144 11.22 5.37 -9.33
C SER A 144 10.69 6.24 -10.48
N ARG A 145 10.22 7.46 -10.19
CA ARG A 145 9.78 8.41 -11.22
C ARG A 145 10.93 8.81 -12.15
N ILE A 146 12.07 9.19 -11.59
CA ILE A 146 13.26 9.56 -12.36
C ILE A 146 13.72 8.39 -13.24
N LEU A 147 13.74 7.17 -12.69
CA LEU A 147 14.12 5.98 -13.46
C LEU A 147 13.16 5.71 -14.63
N ARG A 148 11.87 5.95 -14.44
CA ARG A 148 10.87 5.85 -15.51
C ARG A 148 11.13 6.86 -16.62
N GLU A 149 11.40 8.12 -16.27
CA GLU A 149 11.75 9.17 -17.24
C GLU A 149 13.02 8.81 -18.02
N TYR A 150 14.03 8.27 -17.34
CA TYR A 150 15.26 7.81 -17.98
C TYR A 150 15.02 6.64 -18.94
N SER A 151 14.21 5.65 -18.52
CA SER A 151 13.81 4.52 -19.35
C SER A 151 13.07 4.98 -20.62
N GLN A 152 12.14 5.94 -20.49
CA GLN A 152 11.44 6.52 -21.63
C GLN A 152 12.40 7.25 -22.58
N GLY A 153 13.39 7.97 -22.04
CA GLY A 153 14.45 8.60 -22.83
C GLY A 153 15.28 7.61 -23.63
N ILE A 154 15.70 6.50 -23.00
CA ILE A 154 16.43 5.42 -23.69
C ILE A 154 15.58 4.80 -24.80
N GLN A 155 14.30 4.53 -24.52
CA GLN A 155 13.38 3.98 -25.52
C GLN A 155 13.24 4.93 -26.72
N ALA A 156 13.11 6.24 -26.48
CA ALA A 156 13.04 7.24 -27.54
C ALA A 156 14.32 7.27 -28.39
N GLN A 157 15.50 7.26 -27.76
CA GLN A 157 16.78 7.20 -28.48
C GLN A 157 16.93 5.91 -29.27
N SER A 158 16.51 4.77 -28.71
CA SER A 158 16.53 3.48 -29.42
C SER A 158 15.65 3.50 -30.67
N ARG A 159 14.47 4.13 -30.59
CA ARG A 159 13.57 4.33 -31.74
C ARG A 159 14.22 5.21 -32.81
N GLU A 160 14.88 6.30 -32.41
CA GLU A 160 15.58 7.19 -33.34
C GLU A 160 16.70 6.48 -34.09
N VAL A 161 17.54 5.73 -33.37
CA VAL A 161 18.62 4.95 -33.99
C VAL A 161 18.07 3.90 -34.95
N LYS A 162 16.96 3.23 -34.59
CA LYS A 162 16.30 2.26 -35.48
C LYS A 162 15.77 2.92 -36.76
N ALA A 163 15.18 4.11 -36.65
CA ALA A 163 14.71 4.86 -37.82
C ALA A 163 15.88 5.25 -38.74
N GLN A 164 16.98 5.77 -38.18
CA GLN A 164 18.18 6.10 -38.94
C GLN A 164 18.77 4.87 -39.64
N LEU A 165 18.81 3.70 -38.98
CA LEU A 165 19.27 2.46 -39.57
C LEU A 165 18.41 2.05 -40.79
N ASN A 166 17.09 2.15 -40.66
CA ASN A 166 16.16 1.83 -41.74
C ASN A 166 16.35 2.75 -42.95
N GLU A 167 16.50 4.06 -42.71
CA GLU A 167 16.80 5.05 -43.75
C GLU A 167 18.08 4.68 -44.53
N VAL A 168 19.17 4.38 -43.80
CA VAL A 168 20.44 3.95 -44.41
C VAL A 168 20.26 2.63 -45.18
N GLY A 169 19.48 1.69 -44.64
CA GLY A 169 19.14 0.43 -45.31
C GLY A 169 18.45 0.65 -46.66
N ILE A 170 17.47 1.56 -46.72
CA ILE A 170 16.77 1.93 -47.96
C ILE A 170 17.75 2.54 -48.98
N GLN A 171 18.60 3.48 -48.54
CA GLN A 171 19.60 4.10 -49.41
C GLN A 171 20.61 3.09 -49.96
N PHE A 172 21.03 2.12 -49.13
CA PHE A 172 21.93 1.05 -49.53
C PHE A 172 21.32 0.17 -50.63
N VAL A 173 20.07 -0.28 -50.43
CA VAL A 173 19.35 -1.10 -51.43
C VAL A 173 19.20 -0.34 -52.75
N GLY A 174 18.83 0.95 -52.70
CA GLY A 174 18.73 1.79 -53.90
C GLY A 174 20.07 1.96 -54.64
N SER A 175 21.16 2.12 -53.88
CA SER A 175 22.52 2.21 -54.43
C SER A 175 22.97 0.89 -55.06
N GLN A 176 22.69 -0.24 -54.42
CA GLN A 176 22.98 -1.59 -54.92
C GLN A 176 22.22 -1.85 -56.24
N ALA A 177 20.92 -1.55 -56.28
CA ALA A 177 20.10 -1.70 -57.49
C ALA A 177 20.61 -0.84 -58.65
N SER A 178 21.03 0.39 -58.35
CA SER A 178 21.63 1.31 -59.32
C SER A 178 22.96 0.78 -59.87
N PHE A 179 23.81 0.22 -59.00
CA PHE A 179 25.07 -0.40 -59.40
C PHE A 179 24.85 -1.62 -60.30
N MET A 180 23.96 -2.52 -59.92
CA MET A 180 23.57 -3.70 -60.71
C MET A 180 23.03 -3.32 -62.10
N SER A 181 22.18 -2.30 -62.16
CA SER A 181 21.65 -1.78 -63.43
C SER A 181 22.76 -1.24 -64.36
N ARG A 182 23.75 -0.51 -63.81
CA ARG A 182 24.88 -0.02 -64.60
C ARG A 182 25.77 -1.15 -65.08
N GLN A 183 26.02 -2.16 -64.24
CA GLN A 183 26.82 -3.32 -64.61
C GLN A 183 26.15 -4.13 -65.73
N ALA A 184 24.84 -4.34 -65.64
CA ALA A 184 24.07 -5.00 -66.69
C ALA A 184 24.16 -4.25 -68.03
N LYS A 185 23.96 -2.92 -68.01
CA LYS A 185 24.10 -2.07 -69.21
C LYS A 185 25.51 -2.13 -69.81
N PHE A 186 26.55 -2.08 -68.99
CA PHE A 186 27.94 -2.18 -69.44
C PHE A 186 28.24 -3.54 -70.11
N ASN A 187 27.73 -4.63 -69.52
CA ASN A 187 27.89 -5.97 -70.10
C ASN A 187 27.15 -6.10 -71.43
N GLN A 188 25.96 -5.49 -71.56
CA GLN A 188 25.21 -5.46 -72.81
C GLN A 188 25.96 -4.71 -73.91
N THR A 189 26.47 -3.50 -73.63
CA THR A 189 27.23 -2.72 -74.63
C THR A 189 28.52 -3.43 -75.06
N LYS A 190 29.15 -4.19 -74.15
CA LYS A 190 30.31 -5.03 -74.47
C LYS A 190 29.94 -6.22 -75.37
N ALA A 191 28.79 -6.86 -75.16
CA ALA A 191 28.32 -7.94 -76.02
C ALA A 191 27.95 -7.47 -77.43
N GLU A 192 27.29 -6.31 -77.55
CA GLU A 192 26.89 -5.71 -78.83
C GLU A 192 28.09 -5.26 -79.68
N SER A 193 29.16 -4.78 -79.03
CA SER A 193 30.41 -4.40 -79.70
C SER A 193 31.25 -5.61 -80.17
N HIS A 194 31.08 -6.80 -79.58
CA HIS A 194 31.72 -8.03 -80.06
C HIS A 194 30.90 -8.78 -81.13
N SER A 195 29.60 -8.50 -81.26
CA SER A 195 28.72 -9.12 -82.28
C SER A 195 28.70 -8.39 -83.63
N SER A 196 29.30 -7.20 -83.71
CA SER A 196 29.31 -6.35 -84.92
C SER A 196 30.67 -6.34 -85.65
N GLY A 197 31.54 -7.31 -85.34
CA GLY A 197 32.87 -7.48 -85.96
C GLY A 197 32.91 -8.61 -86.97
#